data_AF-A0A7V0Z899-F1
#
_entry.id   AF-A0A7V0Z899-F1
#
_cell.length_a   1.000
_cell.length_b   1.000
_cell.length_c   1.000
_cell.angle_alpha   90.00
_cell.angle_beta   90.00
_cell.angle_gamma   90.00
#
_symmetry.space_group_name_H-M   'P 1'
#
loop_
_entity.id
_entity.type
_entity.pdbx_description
1 polymer ?
#
loop_
_entity_poly.entity_id
_entity_poly.type
_entity_poly.pdbx_seq_one_letter_code
_entity_poly.pdbx_strand_id
1 'polypeptide(L)'
;MDKLARIVLVLLIVGAAPCLSLAAEDAAKADEDRVPHGKVTAGTGIAVGGACIGAGLAAIGGGYAIARVGGHCIDSMARQPEAAGAMFAPMIVTAAMIEGAMLFAISVSLLAVLRTL
;
A
#
# COMPACT_ATOMS: atom_id res chain seq x y z
N MET A 1 -8.22 14.18 -22.44
CA MET A 1 -7.78 13.30 -21.33
C MET A 1 -6.91 12.22 -21.92
N ASP A 2 -5.62 12.43 -21.80
CA ASP A 2 -4.59 11.61 -22.45
C ASP A 2 -4.64 10.20 -21.85
N LYS A 3 -4.27 9.17 -22.61
CA LYS A 3 -4.42 7.75 -22.18
C LYS A 3 -3.79 7.49 -20.80
N LEU A 4 -2.70 8.18 -20.49
CA LEU A 4 -2.04 8.18 -19.18
C LEU A 4 -2.95 8.70 -18.06
N ALA A 5 -3.66 9.81 -18.27
CA ALA A 5 -4.59 10.36 -17.29
C ALA A 5 -5.78 9.42 -17.02
N ARG A 6 -6.23 8.67 -18.03
CA ARG A 6 -7.29 7.66 -17.86
C ARG A 6 -6.80 6.44 -17.08
N ILE A 7 -5.58 5.98 -17.31
CA ILE A 7 -4.99 4.85 -16.57
C ILE A 7 -4.78 5.23 -15.10
N VAL A 8 -4.25 6.43 -14.84
CA VAL A 8 -4.05 6.95 -13.46
C VAL A 8 -5.40 7.12 -12.75
N LEU A 9 -6.42 7.64 -13.45
CA LEU A 9 -7.76 7.80 -12.89
C LEU A 9 -8.43 6.46 -12.58
N VAL A 10 -8.27 5.45 -13.45
CA VAL A 10 -8.78 4.09 -13.21
C VAL A 10 -8.05 3.43 -12.05
N LEU A 11 -6.73 3.61 -11.91
CA LEU A 11 -5.97 3.08 -10.79
C LEU A 11 -6.38 3.72 -9.45
N LEU A 12 -6.64 5.03 -9.46
CA LEU A 12 -7.19 5.75 -8.29
C LEU A 12 -8.60 5.29 -7.94
N ILE A 13 -9.48 5.09 -8.92
CA ILE A 13 -10.85 4.64 -8.69
C ILE A 13 -10.88 3.20 -8.19
N VAL A 14 -10.12 2.29 -8.81
CA VAL A 14 -10.07 0.86 -8.42
C VAL A 14 -9.33 0.66 -7.09
N GLY A 15 -8.31 1.46 -6.78
CA GLY A 15 -7.59 1.42 -5.50
C GLY A 15 -8.35 2.05 -4.33
N ALA A 16 -9.16 3.09 -4.59
CA ALA A 16 -9.95 3.77 -3.56
C ALA A 16 -11.34 3.15 -3.34
N ALA A 17 -11.94 2.51 -4.35
CA ALA A 17 -13.26 1.90 -4.26
C ALA A 17 -13.42 0.86 -3.13
N PRO A 18 -12.47 -0.06 -2.86
CA PRO A 18 -12.63 -0.98 -1.74
C PRO A 18 -12.54 -0.26 -0.38
N CYS A 19 -11.74 0.81 -0.26
CA CYS A 19 -11.61 1.58 0.98
C CYS A 19 -12.85 2.43 1.29
N LEU A 20 -13.60 2.86 0.26
CA LEU A 20 -14.85 3.60 0.43
C LEU A 20 -16.05 2.68 0.67
N SER A 21 -16.03 1.46 0.12
CA SER A 21 -17.08 0.43 0.31
C SER A 21 -17.09 -0.15 1.73
N LEU A 22 -15.91 -0.32 2.35
CA LEU A 22 -15.77 -0.79 3.73
C LEU A 22 -16.42 0.15 4.77
N ALA A 23 -16.64 1.43 4.45
CA ALA A 23 -17.36 2.36 5.32
C ALA A 23 -18.89 2.25 5.20
N ALA A 24 -19.40 1.56 4.19
CA ALA A 24 -20.83 1.49 3.86
C ALA A 24 -21.44 0.08 3.94
N GLU A 25 -20.64 -0.99 3.85
CA GLU A 25 -21.14 -2.38 3.86
C GLU A 25 -21.58 -2.91 5.24
N ASP A 26 -21.23 -2.22 6.35
CA ASP A 26 -21.61 -2.61 7.72
C ASP A 26 -23.13 -2.57 7.99
N ALA A 27 -23.95 -2.08 7.06
CA ALA A 27 -25.41 -2.11 7.21
C ALA A 27 -26.06 -3.46 6.83
N ALA A 28 -25.37 -4.38 6.14
CA ALA A 28 -26.07 -5.38 5.32
C ALA A 28 -25.87 -6.87 5.65
N LYS A 29 -25.02 -7.29 6.60
CA LYS A 29 -24.87 -8.73 6.90
C LYS A 29 -25.00 -9.06 8.38
N ALA A 30 -26.16 -9.63 8.69
CA ALA A 30 -26.48 -10.28 9.95
C ALA A 30 -25.62 -11.54 10.15
N ASP A 31 -24.89 -11.53 11.26
CA ASP A 31 -24.71 -12.60 12.25
C ASP A 31 -24.84 -14.05 11.77
N GLU A 32 -23.71 -14.72 11.52
CA GLU A 32 -23.55 -16.13 11.90
C GLU A 32 -22.06 -16.46 12.07
N ASP A 33 -21.64 -16.60 13.32
CA ASP A 33 -20.48 -17.38 13.80
C ASP A 33 -19.06 -16.74 13.75
N ARG A 34 -18.54 -16.46 14.97
CA ARG A 34 -17.12 -16.35 15.42
C ARG A 34 -16.51 -14.95 15.64
N VAL A 35 -16.03 -14.76 16.89
CA VAL A 35 -15.20 -13.67 17.49
C VAL A 35 -16.01 -12.48 18.05
N PRO A 36 -15.76 -12.02 19.30
CA PRO A 36 -16.54 -10.95 19.92
C PRO A 36 -16.28 -9.60 19.23
N HIS A 37 -17.12 -9.28 18.25
CA HIS A 37 -17.11 -8.00 17.54
C HIS A 37 -17.38 -6.86 18.52
N GLY A 38 -16.36 -6.04 18.74
CA GLY A 38 -16.50 -4.79 19.48
C GLY A 38 -17.51 -3.91 18.75
N LYS A 39 -18.53 -3.41 19.47
CA LYS A 39 -19.58 -2.54 18.90
C LYS A 39 -18.95 -1.47 18.01
N VAL A 40 -19.34 -1.44 16.73
CA VAL A 40 -18.93 -0.37 15.81
C VAL A 40 -19.48 0.94 16.35
N THR A 41 -18.58 1.76 16.88
CA THR A 41 -18.89 3.12 17.36
C THR A 41 -18.34 4.13 16.36
N ALA A 42 -18.75 5.40 16.46
CA ALA A 42 -18.16 6.47 15.66
C ALA A 42 -16.61 6.52 15.78
N GLY A 43 -16.05 6.06 16.90
CA GLY A 43 -14.60 5.92 17.07
C GLY A 43 -13.96 4.82 16.22
N THR A 44 -14.69 3.72 15.98
CA THR A 44 -14.25 2.60 15.13
C THR A 44 -14.12 3.04 13.67
N GLY A 45 -15.06 3.82 13.15
CA GLY A 45 -15.03 4.32 11.78
C GLY A 45 -13.83 5.24 11.49
N ILE A 46 -13.47 6.11 12.44
CA ILE A 46 -12.29 6.98 12.32
C ILE A 46 -10.99 6.15 12.33
N ALA A 47 -10.92 5.12 13.18
CA ALA A 47 -9.76 4.24 13.26
C ALA A 47 -9.52 3.46 11.96
N VAL A 48 -10.58 2.88 11.39
CA VAL A 48 -10.50 2.15 10.10
C VAL A 48 -10.14 3.11 8.96
N GLY A 49 -10.78 4.29 8.88
CA GLY A 49 -10.47 5.30 7.87
C GLY A 49 -9.01 5.77 7.93
N GLY A 50 -8.48 6.01 9.13
CA GLY A 50 -7.08 6.36 9.34
C GLY A 50 -6.12 5.25 8.91
N ALA A 51 -6.46 3.99 9.20
CA ALA A 51 -5.65 2.83 8.82
C ALA A 51 -5.57 2.65 7.29
N CYS A 52 -6.69 2.81 6.57
CA CYS A 52 -6.74 2.74 5.11
C CYS A 52 -5.90 3.85 4.45
N ILE A 53 -6.00 5.09 4.94
CA ILE A 53 -5.20 6.21 4.45
C ILE A 53 -3.71 5.93 4.72
N GLY A 54 -3.36 5.47 5.93
CA GLY A 54 -1.98 5.11 6.27
C GLY A 54 -1.39 4.04 5.35
N ALA A 55 -2.17 2.98 5.05
CA ALA A 55 -1.75 1.91 4.14
C ALA A 55 -1.55 2.43 2.70
N GLY A 56 -2.46 3.26 2.20
CA GLY A 56 -2.37 3.86 0.87
C GLY A 56 -1.14 4.77 0.71
N LEU A 57 -0.87 5.62 1.71
CA LEU A 57 0.32 6.48 1.71
C LEU A 57 1.62 5.67 1.79
N ALA A 58 1.65 4.60 2.59
CA ALA A 58 2.79 3.69 2.66
C ALA A 58 3.08 3.02 1.32
N ALA A 59 2.03 2.53 0.63
CA ALA A 59 2.17 1.90 -0.69
C ALA A 59 2.68 2.89 -1.75
N ILE A 60 2.15 4.12 -1.77
CA ILE A 60 2.62 5.17 -2.69
C ILE A 60 4.09 5.53 -2.40
N GLY A 61 4.45 5.71 -1.14
CA GLY A 61 5.82 6.05 -0.73
C GLY A 61 6.82 4.96 -1.09
N GLY A 62 6.53 3.71 -0.74
CA GLY A 62 7.38 2.56 -1.04
C GLY A 62 7.51 2.30 -2.54
N GLY A 63 6.39 2.33 -3.26
CA GLY A 63 6.35 2.15 -4.72
C GLY A 63 7.14 3.23 -5.47
N TYR A 64 7.04 4.49 -5.04
CA TYR A 64 7.83 5.58 -5.64
C TYR A 64 9.33 5.42 -5.36
N ALA A 65 9.70 5.09 -4.11
CA ALA A 65 11.09 4.94 -3.71
C ALA A 65 11.78 3.80 -4.48
N ILE A 66 11.15 2.62 -4.58
CA ILE A 66 11.72 1.47 -5.31
C ILE A 66 11.80 1.74 -6.83
N ALA A 67 10.80 2.42 -7.41
CA ALA A 67 10.82 2.78 -8.83
C ALA A 67 12.00 3.70 -9.18
N ARG A 68 12.34 4.65 -8.30
CA ARG A 68 13.51 5.51 -8.48
C ARG A 68 14.82 4.75 -8.37
N VAL A 69 14.97 3.94 -7.33
CA VAL A 69 16.20 3.15 -7.12
C VAL A 69 16.43 2.20 -8.29
N GLY A 70 15.40 1.48 -8.73
CA GLY A 70 15.47 0.58 -9.88
C GLY A 70 15.80 1.31 -11.18
N GLY A 71 15.10 2.41 -11.48
CA GLY A 71 15.35 3.22 -12.68
C GLY A 71 16.78 3.75 -12.76
N HIS A 72 17.27 4.37 -11.67
CA HIS A 72 18.65 4.89 -11.62
C HIS A 72 19.70 3.78 -11.74
N CYS A 73 19.43 2.59 -11.19
CA CYS A 73 20.30 1.44 -11.31
C CYS A 73 20.41 0.98 -12.77
N ILE A 74 19.27 0.83 -13.47
CA ILE A 74 19.25 0.40 -14.88
C ILE A 74 19.94 1.43 -15.78
N ASP A 75 19.68 2.73 -15.60
CA ASP A 75 20.35 3.79 -16.34
C ASP A 75 21.88 3.75 -16.16
N SER A 76 22.33 3.45 -14.95
CA SER A 76 23.76 3.35 -14.64
C SER A 76 24.38 2.09 -15.24
N MET A 77 23.68 0.95 -15.18
CA MET A 77 24.10 -0.30 -15.82
C MET A 77 24.20 -0.16 -17.34
N ALA A 78 23.30 0.61 -17.96
CA ALA A 78 23.34 0.86 -19.40
C ALA A 78 24.56 1.70 -19.83
N ARG A 79 25.08 2.56 -18.94
CA ARG A 79 26.26 3.39 -19.19
C ARG A 79 27.57 2.70 -18.82
N GLN A 80 27.53 1.75 -17.88
CA GLN A 80 28.68 1.05 -17.34
C GLN A 80 28.35 -0.44 -17.18
N PRO A 81 28.27 -1.20 -18.29
CA PRO A 81 27.89 -2.61 -18.25
C PRO A 81 28.88 -3.46 -17.46
N GLU A 82 30.15 -3.07 -17.41
CA GLU A 82 31.21 -3.76 -16.65
C GLU A 82 30.97 -3.70 -15.13
N ALA A 83 30.29 -2.66 -14.65
CA ALA A 83 29.96 -2.49 -13.24
C ALA A 83 28.60 -3.10 -12.86
N ALA A 84 27.83 -3.63 -13.81
CA ALA A 84 26.45 -4.04 -13.57
C ALA A 84 26.31 -5.09 -12.44
N GLY A 85 27.24 -6.06 -12.39
CA GLY A 85 27.27 -7.06 -11.31
C GLY A 85 27.47 -6.45 -9.92
N ALA A 86 28.31 -5.42 -9.80
CA ALA A 86 28.57 -4.74 -8.53
C ALA A 86 27.40 -3.83 -8.10
N MET A 87 26.54 -3.40 -9.03
CA MET A 87 25.41 -2.52 -8.76
C MET A 87 24.14 -3.28 -8.34
N PHE A 88 23.94 -4.51 -8.83
CA PHE A 88 22.68 -5.23 -8.63
C PHE A 88 22.45 -5.61 -7.16
N ALA A 89 23.46 -6.16 -6.48
CA ALA A 89 23.34 -6.55 -5.08
C ALA A 89 22.97 -5.37 -4.15
N PRO A 90 23.67 -4.22 -4.15
CA PRO A 90 23.30 -3.09 -3.30
C PRO A 90 21.94 -2.48 -3.69
N MET A 91 21.53 -2.55 -4.97
CA MET A 91 20.19 -2.14 -5.41
C MET A 91 19.11 -3.00 -4.76
N ILE A 92 19.25 -4.33 -4.79
CA ILE A 92 18.29 -5.26 -4.17
C ILE A 92 18.25 -5.10 -2.64
N VAL A 93 19.40 -4.90 -1.98
CA VAL A 93 19.43 -4.63 -0.54
C VAL A 93 18.67 -3.34 -0.21
N THR A 94 18.88 -2.28 -0.99
CA THR A 94 18.16 -1.02 -0.81
C THR A 94 16.67 -1.19 -1.06
N ALA A 95 16.28 -1.91 -2.13
CA ALA A 95 14.89 -2.24 -2.43
C ALA A 95 14.23 -3.03 -1.29
N ALA A 96 14.92 -4.02 -0.72
CA ALA A 96 14.42 -4.82 0.40
C ALA A 96 14.25 -3.99 1.69
N MET A 97 15.12 -3.01 1.96
CA MET A 97 14.95 -2.09 3.09
C MET A 97 13.72 -1.19 2.92
N ILE A 98 13.46 -0.71 1.70
CA ILE A 98 12.26 0.07 1.36
C ILE A 98 11.01 -0.80 1.50
N GLU A 99 11.02 -1.99 0.92
CA GLU A 99 9.89 -2.93 0.98
C GLU A 99 9.61 -3.38 2.41
N GLY A 100 10.65 -3.62 3.21
CA GLY A 100 10.51 -3.94 4.64
C GLY A 100 9.78 -2.84 5.43
N ALA A 101 10.15 -1.57 5.22
CA ALA A 101 9.47 -0.44 5.86
C ALA A 101 8.02 -0.27 5.38
N MET A 102 7.79 -0.42 4.06
CA MET A 102 6.46 -0.34 3.45
C MET A 102 5.54 -1.45 3.98
N LEU A 103 5.99 -2.70 3.95
CA LEU A 103 5.23 -3.85 4.44
C LEU A 103 4.97 -3.76 5.94
N PHE A 104 5.92 -3.22 6.72
CA PHE A 104 5.71 -2.99 8.15
C PHE A 104 4.58 -1.97 8.38
N ALA A 105 4.58 -0.84 7.67
CA ALA A 105 3.52 0.16 7.79
C ALA A 105 2.14 -0.38 7.37
N ILE A 106 2.08 -1.11 6.24
CA ILE A 106 0.84 -1.76 5.78
C ILE A 106 0.37 -2.81 6.80
N SER A 107 1.29 -3.58 7.39
CA SER A 107 0.97 -4.58 8.41
C SER A 107 0.41 -3.94 9.67
N VAL A 108 0.96 -2.81 10.13
CA VAL A 108 0.43 -2.06 11.28
C VAL A 108 -0.97 -1.52 10.97
N SER A 109 -1.20 -0.98 9.78
CA SER A 109 -2.53 -0.57 9.33
C SER A 109 -3.51 -1.75 9.30
N LEU A 110 -3.10 -2.90 8.78
CA LEU A 110 -3.92 -4.11 8.75
C LEU A 110 -4.27 -4.58 10.17
N LEU A 111 -3.29 -4.60 11.08
CA LEU A 111 -3.50 -4.97 12.48
C LEU A 111 -4.44 -3.99 13.19
N ALA A 112 -4.36 -2.70 12.88
CA ALA A 112 -5.28 -1.70 13.41
C ALA A 112 -6.73 -2.01 12.99
N VAL A 113 -6.96 -2.35 11.73
CA VAL A 113 -8.28 -2.76 11.22
C VAL A 113 -8.74 -4.08 11.83
N LEU A 114 -7.89 -5.12 11.84
CA LEU A 114 -8.23 -6.43 12.38
C LEU A 114 -8.53 -6.40 13.88
N ARG A 115 -7.92 -5.49 14.64
CA ARG A 115 -8.23 -5.30 16.06
C ARG A 115 -9.58 -4.59 16.27
N THR A 116 -10.01 -3.78 15.31
CA THR A 116 -11.26 -3.01 15.39
C THR A 116 -12.49 -3.76 14.88
N LEU A 117 -12.29 -4.84 14.12
CA LEU A 117 -13.32 -5.82 13.75
C LEU A 117 -13.53 -6.81 14.89
#